data_AF-A0A8J3PN86-F1
#
_entry.id   AF-A0A8J3PN86-F1
#
_cell.length_a   1.000
_cell.length_b   1.000
_cell.length_c   1.000
_cell.angle_alpha   90.00
_cell.angle_beta   90.00
_cell.angle_gamma   90.00
#
_symmetry.space_group_name_H-M   'P 1'
#
loop_
_entity.id
_entity.type
_entity.pdbx_description
1 polymer ?
#
loop_
_entity_poly.entity_id
_entity_poly.type
_entity_poly.pdbx_seq_one_letter_code
_entity_poly.pdbx_strand_id
1 'polypeptide(L)' 'MPLMYRKIVKFGPFRLNVGRRGLSSWSLRFGRWSWNSRTRRQRFDLPGPFSWISR' A
#
# COMPACT_ATOMS: atom_id res chain seq x y z
N MET A 1 -13.34 12.56 -22.59
CA MET A 1 -13.11 11.98 -21.24
C MET A 1 -11.62 11.66 -21.09
N PRO A 2 -10.89 12.22 -20.12
CA PRO A 2 -9.48 11.87 -19.95
C PRO A 2 -9.36 10.43 -19.43
N LEU A 3 -8.79 9.54 -20.25
CA LEU A 3 -8.49 8.15 -19.88
C LEU A 3 -7.47 8.12 -18.72
N MET A 4 -7.92 7.90 -17.49
CA MET A 4 -7.03 7.79 -16.34
C MET A 4 -6.26 6.46 -16.41
N TYR A 5 -5.02 6.51 -16.90
CA TYR A 5 -4.14 5.35 -16.86
C TYR A 5 -3.72 5.07 -15.42
N ARG A 6 -4.22 3.97 -14.85
CA ARG A 6 -3.84 3.42 -13.56
C ARG A 6 -3.54 1.93 -13.71
N LYS A 7 -2.31 1.53 -13.38
CA LYS A 7 -1.88 0.13 -13.35
C LYS A 7 -1.46 -0.23 -11.93
N ILE A 8 -1.90 -1.38 -11.45
CA ILE A 8 -1.48 -1.94 -10.16
C ILE A 8 -0.63 -3.16 -10.47
N VAL A 9 0.65 -3.12 -10.10
CA VAL A 9 1.55 -4.27 -10.20
C VAL A 9 1.67 -4.89 -8.81
N LYS A 10 1.31 -6.17 -8.69
CA LYS A 10 1.40 -6.92 -7.44
C LYS A 10 2.55 -7.92 -7.57
N PHE A 11 3.48 -7.87 -6.62
CA PHE A 11 4.58 -8.82 -6.51
C PHE A 11 4.63 -9.34 -5.08
N GLY A 12 3.92 -10.46 -4.84
CA GLY A 12 3.76 -11.05 -3.52
C GLY A 12 3.26 -10.04 -2.46
N PRO A 13 4.05 -9.78 -1.39
CA PRO A 13 3.69 -8.81 -0.36
C PRO A 13 3.71 -7.37 -0.85
N PHE A 14 4.30 -7.09 -2.01
CA PHE A 14 4.50 -5.75 -2.54
C PHE A 14 3.42 -5.36 -3.56
N ARG A 15 2.94 -4.12 -3.48
CA ARG A 15 2.00 -3.53 -4.44
C ARG A 15 2.52 -2.19 -4.90
N LEU A 16 2.61 -2.01 -6.21
CA LEU A 16 2.98 -0.76 -6.87
C LEU A 16 1.76 -0.19 -7.59
N ASN A 17 1.42 1.07 -7.31
CA ASN A 17 0.44 1.82 -8.06
C ASN A 17 1.18 2.75 -9.03
N VAL A 18 1.08 2.48 -10.32
CA VAL A 18 1.64 3.30 -11.39
C VAL A 18 0.51 4.07 -12.06
N GLY A 19 0.63 5.39 -12.08
CA GLY A 19 -0.32 6.30 -12.69
C GLY A 19 0.29 7.03 -13.89
N ARG A 20 -0.43 8.02 -14.40
CA ARG A 20 -0.05 8.80 -15.60
C ARG A 20 1.29 9.55 -15.48
N ARG A 21 1.74 9.89 -14.26
CA ARG A 21 3.05 10.55 -13.99
C ARG A 21 4.14 9.56 -13.51
N GLY A 22 3.90 8.25 -13.59
CA GLY A 22 4.81 7.22 -13.09
C GLY A 22 4.37 6.62 -11.76
N LEU A 23 5.34 6.14 -10.98
CA LEU A 23 5.12 5.38 -9.74
C LEU A 23 4.50 6.30 -8.67
N SER A 24 3.21 6.13 -8.43
CA SER A 24 2.40 7.06 -7.61
C SER A 24 2.39 6.68 -6.14
N SER A 25 2.39 5.38 -5.82
CA SER A 25 2.50 4.89 -4.45
C SER A 25 2.86 3.41 -4.43
N TRP A 26 3.45 2.97 -3.34
CA TRP A 26 3.72 1.56 -3.12
C TRP A 26 3.28 1.15 -1.72
N SER A 27 3.01 -0.14 -1.56
CA SER A 27 2.59 -0.72 -0.30
C SER A 27 3.26 -2.07 -0.14
N LEU A 28 3.71 -2.36 1.07
CA LEU A 28 4.29 -3.63 1.44
C LEU A 28 3.39 -4.26 2.50
N ARG A 29 3.01 -5.52 2.36
CA ARG A 29 2.18 -6.24 3.33
C ARG A 29 2.83 -7.59 3.62
N PHE A 30 3.41 -7.70 4.80
CA PHE A 30 4.09 -8.89 5.27
C PHE A 30 3.31 -9.48 6.45
N GLY A 31 2.50 -10.51 6.19
CA GLY A 31 1.62 -11.11 7.19
C GLY A 31 0.67 -10.09 7.83
N ARG A 32 0.85 -9.88 9.14
CA ARG A 32 0.07 -8.95 9.98
C ARG A 32 0.60 -7.52 9.92
N TRP A 33 1.78 -7.30 9.35
CA TRP A 33 2.38 -5.98 9.19
C TRP A 33 2.14 -5.46 7.77
N SER A 34 1.91 -4.15 7.65
CA SER A 34 1.82 -3.47 6.37
C SER A 34 2.39 -2.06 6.44
N TRP A 35 2.93 -1.60 5.33
CA TRP A 35 3.49 -0.27 5.13
C TRP A 35 2.89 0.34 3.87
N ASN A 36 2.52 1.62 3.94
CA ASN A 36 2.03 2.36 2.77
C ASN A 36 2.84 3.64 2.57
N SER A 37 3.49 3.76 1.42
CA SER A 37 4.34 4.91 1.09
C SER A 37 3.54 6.20 0.91
N ARG A 38 2.25 6.12 0.55
CA ARG A 38 1.39 7.29 0.34
C ARG A 38 1.03 7.96 1.66
N THR A 39 0.68 7.17 2.67
CA THR A 39 0.34 7.67 4.00
C THR A 39 1.57 7.76 4.90
N ARG A 40 2.69 7.13 4.52
CA ARG A 40 3.90 6.95 5.34
C ARG A 40 3.60 6.30 6.69
N ARG A 41 2.64 5.37 6.71
CA ARG A 41 2.17 4.69 7.92
C ARG A 41 2.48 3.21 7.85
N GLN A 42 2.93 2.68 8.98
CA GLN A 42 2.91 1.25 9.28
C GLN A 42 1.63 0.89 10.02
N ARG A 43 1.10 -0.29 9.73
CA ARG A 43 0.01 -0.92 10.45
C ARG A 43 0.43 -2.33 10.83
N PHE A 44 0.20 -2.69 12.08
CA PHE A 44 0.39 -4.03 12.61
C PHE A 44 -0.94 -4.53 13.17
N ASP A 45 -1.47 -5.59 12.58
CA ASP A 45 -2.70 -6.23 13.04
C ASP A 45 -2.36 -7.09 14.27
N LEU A 46 -2.92 -6.75 15.44
CA LEU A 46 -2.72 -7.47 16.69
C LEU A 46 -3.79 -8.58 16.83
N PRO A 47 -3.56 -9.64 17.63
CA PRO A 47 -4.58 -10.69 17.84
C PRO A 47 -5.87 -10.08 18.40
N GLY A 48 -7.02 -10.58 17.89
CA GLY A 48 -8.33 -10.00 18.19
C GLY A 48 -8.67 -8.78 17.31
N PRO A 49 -9.53 -7.86 17.77
CA PRO A 49 -9.99 -6.69 17.01
C PRO A 49 -8.99 -5.52 17.01
N PHE A 50 -7.79 -5.71 17.54
CA PHE A 50 -6.82 -4.64 17.74
C PHE A 50 -5.91 -4.46 16.53
N SER A 51 -5.59 -3.22 16.20
CA SER A 51 -4.58 -2.89 15.20
C SER A 51 -3.79 -1.67 15.66
N TRP A 52 -2.48 -1.78 15.60
CA TRP A 52 -1.57 -0.66 15.86
C TRP A 52 -1.22 0.04 14.56
N ILE A 53 -1.29 1.37 14.54
CA ILE A 53 -0.95 2.20 13.38
C ILE A 53 0.06 3.23 13.87
N SER A 54 1.28 3.27 13.31
CA SER A 54 2.21 4.36 13.63
C SER A 54 1.85 5.61 12.84
N ARG A 55 2.04 6.75 13.49
CA ARG A 55 1.72 8.09 12.98
C ARG A 55 2.86 8.65 12.15
#